data_AF-A0A7C4VRZ8-F1
#
_entry.id   AF-A0A7C4VRZ8-F1
#
_cell.length_a   1.000
_cell.length_b   1.000
_cell.length_c   1.000
_cell.angle_alpha   90.00
_cell.angle_beta   90.00
_cell.angle_gamma   90.00
#
_symmetry.space_group_name_H-M   'P 1'
#
loop_
_entity.id
_entity.type
_entity.pdbx_description
1 polymer ?
#
loop_
_entity_poly.entity_id
_entity_poly.type
_entity_poly.pdbx_seq_one_letter_code
_entity_poly.pdbx_strand_id
1 'polypeptide(L)'
;MSLENIIQKTSEWITGEYSWKLLCPICGLDYVHITALKCLRSTDETTITNKGIFVKQAQNDMRGVKITLQYRCENGHVGEITLQFHEGCVFLSHTVSPETKGLQDIWRD
;
A
#
# COMPACT_ATOMS: atom_id res chain seq x y z
N MET A 1 11.23 3.72 11.49
CA MET A 1 12.14 3.11 10.50
C MET A 1 12.16 4.01 9.27
N SER A 2 13.27 4.13 8.53
CA SER A 2 13.26 4.84 7.23
C SER A 2 12.52 4.00 6.18
N LEU A 3 11.97 4.63 5.12
CA LEU A 3 11.27 3.94 4.03
C LEU A 3 12.15 2.90 3.30
N GLU A 4 13.46 2.97 3.48
CA GLU A 4 14.49 2.20 2.77
C GLU A 4 14.42 0.69 3.04
N ASN A 5 13.75 0.27 4.13
CA ASN A 5 13.67 -1.14 4.52
C ASN A 5 12.27 -1.73 4.41
N ILE A 6 11.34 -1.08 3.70
CA ILE A 6 9.95 -1.54 3.58
C ILE A 6 9.81 -2.72 2.62
N ILE A 7 10.76 -2.90 1.70
CA ILE A 7 10.72 -3.98 0.72
C ILE A 7 11.98 -4.83 0.91
N GLN A 8 11.79 -6.09 1.30
CA GLN A 8 12.90 -7.02 1.53
C GLN A 8 12.88 -8.13 0.48
N LYS A 9 14.03 -8.37 -0.16
CA LYS A 9 14.23 -9.50 -1.07
C LYS A 9 14.15 -10.81 -0.29
N THR A 10 13.38 -11.79 -0.77
CA THR A 10 13.10 -13.02 -0.01
C THR A 10 13.66 -14.31 -0.61
N SER A 11 14.17 -14.29 -1.84
CA SER A 11 14.84 -15.45 -2.43
C SER A 11 16.03 -15.07 -3.29
N GLU A 12 17.01 -15.96 -3.32
CA GLU A 12 18.11 -15.94 -4.29
C GLU A 12 18.15 -17.25 -5.07
N TRP A 13 18.02 -17.10 -6.39
CA TRP A 13 18.52 -17.96 -7.47
C TRP A 13 18.28 -19.48 -7.36
N ILE A 14 17.10 -19.92 -7.80
CA ILE A 14 16.93 -21.24 -8.43
C ILE A 14 16.19 -21.14 -9.78
N THR A 15 15.30 -20.14 -9.98
CA THR A 15 14.44 -20.04 -11.18
C THR A 15 14.56 -18.74 -11.98
N GLY A 16 15.40 -17.78 -11.56
CA GLY A 16 15.48 -16.45 -12.19
C GLY A 16 14.32 -15.50 -11.84
N GLU A 17 13.38 -15.93 -10.99
CA GLU A 17 12.34 -15.06 -10.43
C GLU A 17 12.81 -14.45 -9.10
N TYR A 18 12.64 -13.14 -8.98
CA TYR A 18 12.88 -12.42 -7.74
C TYR A 18 11.55 -12.20 -7.02
N SER A 19 11.51 -12.53 -5.73
CA SER A 19 10.39 -12.19 -4.86
C SER A 19 10.84 -11.20 -3.78
N TRP A 20 9.93 -10.29 -3.44
CA TRP A 20 10.11 -9.32 -2.37
C TRP A 20 8.90 -9.35 -1.44
N LYS A 21 9.13 -9.17 -0.15
CA LYS A 21 8.11 -8.99 0.87
C LYS A 21 7.97 -7.51 1.23
N LEU A 22 6.75 -7.13 1.56
CA LEU A 22 6.45 -5.85 2.17
C LEU A 22 6.55 -5.99 3.70
N LEU A 23 7.35 -5.14 4.33
CA LEU A 23 7.52 -5.05 5.78
C LEU A 23 6.75 -3.87 6.33
N CYS A 24 6.35 -3.94 7.61
CA CYS A 24 5.74 -2.83 8.30
C CYS A 24 6.74 -1.65 8.40
N PRO A 25 6.45 -0.47 7.85
CA PRO A 25 7.34 0.69 7.91
C PRO A 25 7.67 1.19 9.32
N ILE A 26 6.88 0.79 10.32
CA ILE A 26 7.07 1.22 11.71
C ILE A 26 7.99 0.25 12.46
N CYS A 27 7.71 -1.05 12.40
CA CYS A 27 8.39 -2.07 13.22
C CYS A 27 9.13 -3.17 12.44
N GLY A 28 9.09 -3.15 11.11
CA GLY A 28 9.83 -4.10 10.25
C GLY A 28 9.27 -5.52 10.19
N LEU A 29 8.09 -5.76 10.78
CA LEU A 29 7.44 -7.07 10.76
C LEU A 29 6.97 -7.42 9.34
N ASP A 30 7.12 -8.67 8.92
CA ASP A 30 6.78 -9.14 7.56
C ASP A 30 5.32 -9.59 7.40
N TYR A 31 4.56 -9.64 8.49
CA TYR A 31 3.11 -9.89 8.50
C TYR A 31 2.34 -8.58 8.33
N VAL A 32 2.31 -8.08 7.10
CA VAL A 32 1.56 -6.89 6.68
C VAL A 32 0.31 -7.33 5.91
N HIS A 33 -0.85 -6.92 6.42
CA HIS A 33 -2.14 -7.18 5.81
C HIS A 33 -2.61 -5.93 5.07
N ILE A 34 -2.81 -6.04 3.76
CA ILE A 34 -3.40 -4.97 2.96
C ILE A 34 -4.90 -4.97 3.20
N THR A 35 -5.45 -3.82 3.57
CA THR A 35 -6.87 -3.67 3.93
C THR A 35 -7.67 -2.99 2.82
N ALA A 36 -7.00 -2.11 2.06
CA ALA A 36 -7.56 -1.51 0.86
C ALA A 36 -6.45 -1.05 -0.10
N LEU A 37 -6.80 -0.97 -1.38
CA LEU A 37 -5.99 -0.35 -2.42
C LEU A 37 -6.80 0.77 -3.08
N LYS A 38 -6.23 1.97 -3.14
CA LYS A 38 -6.84 3.12 -3.82
C LYS A 38 -5.99 3.52 -5.01
N CYS A 39 -6.62 3.79 -6.14
CA CYS A 39 -5.99 4.35 -7.32
C CYS A 39 -6.74 5.63 -7.71
N LEU A 40 -6.08 6.77 -7.61
CA LEU A 40 -6.60 8.06 -8.02
C LEU A 40 -5.93 8.49 -9.32
N ARG A 41 -6.72 8.61 -10.39
CA ARG A 41 -6.26 9.05 -11.71
C ARG A 41 -7.19 10.15 -12.21
N SER A 42 -6.63 11.33 -12.46
CA SER A 42 -7.39 12.50 -12.94
C SER A 42 -8.60 12.81 -12.06
N THR A 43 -9.81 12.41 -12.45
CA THR A 43 -11.05 12.68 -11.70
C THR A 43 -11.68 11.43 -11.07
N ASP A 44 -11.05 10.27 -11.23
CA ASP A 44 -11.63 9.00 -10.80
C ASP A 44 -10.78 8.37 -9.70
N GLU A 45 -11.43 7.96 -8.61
CA GLU A 45 -10.85 7.10 -7.57
C GLU A 45 -11.46 5.70 -7.69
N THR A 46 -10.60 4.71 -7.89
CA THR A 46 -10.95 3.30 -7.74
C THR A 46 -10.45 2.82 -6.40
N THR A 47 -11.34 2.28 -5.56
CA THR A 47 -10.99 1.67 -4.28
C THR A 47 -11.34 0.19 -4.31
N ILE A 48 -10.37 -0.65 -4.00
CA ILE A 48 -10.52 -2.09 -3.83
C ILE A 48 -10.47 -2.36 -2.33
N THR A 49 -11.50 -3.01 -1.82
CA THR A 49 -11.58 -3.50 -0.44
C THR A 49 -12.09 -4.94 -0.46
N ASN A 50 -12.12 -5.55 0.72
CA ASN A 50 -12.73 -6.86 0.90
C ASN A 50 -14.23 -6.91 0.54
N LYS A 51 -14.92 -5.76 0.45
CA LYS A 51 -16.34 -5.66 0.06
C LYS A 51 -16.53 -5.62 -1.47
N GLY A 52 -15.47 -5.39 -2.23
CA GLY A 52 -15.51 -5.28 -3.69
C GLY A 52 -14.72 -4.09 -4.22
N ILE A 53 -14.98 -3.76 -5.48
CA ILE A 53 -14.35 -2.67 -6.22
C ILE A 53 -15.36 -1.52 -6.35
N PHE A 54 -14.96 -0.33 -5.93
CA PHE A 54 -15.77 0.88 -5.94
C PHE A 54 -15.08 1.93 -6.81
N VAL A 55 -15.85 2.59 -7.66
CA VAL A 55 -15.38 3.72 -8.46
C VAL A 55 -16.23 4.92 -8.14
N LYS A 56 -15.59 6.05 -7.87
CA LYS A 56 -16.28 7.33 -7.65
C LYS A 56 -15.48 8.46 -8.29
N GLN A 57 -16.17 9.57 -8.54
CA GLN A 57 -15.47 10.81 -8.85
C GLN A 57 -14.79 11.36 -7.60
N ALA A 58 -13.53 11.73 -7.74
CA ALA A 58 -12.72 12.36 -6.71
C ALA A 58 -11.77 13.35 -7.36
N GLN A 59 -11.61 14.53 -6.75
CA GLN A 59 -10.68 15.52 -7.26
C GLN A 59 -9.25 15.06 -6.93
N ASN A 60 -8.43 14.83 -7.96
CA ASN A 60 -7.00 14.70 -7.78
C ASN A 60 -6.38 16.09 -7.67
N ASP A 61 -5.93 16.42 -6.46
CA ASP A 61 -5.20 17.64 -6.13
C ASP A 61 -3.77 17.63 -6.67
N MET A 62 -3.31 16.51 -7.21
CA MET A 62 -1.97 16.33 -7.75
C MET A 62 -2.00 15.92 -9.23
N ARG A 63 -0.93 16.26 -9.97
CA ARG A 63 -0.73 15.75 -11.34
C ARG A 63 -0.27 14.29 -11.30
N GLY A 64 -0.75 13.49 -12.24
CA GLY A 64 -0.35 12.09 -12.43
C GLY A 64 -1.31 11.06 -11.83
N VAL A 65 -0.75 9.92 -11.40
CA VAL A 65 -1.49 8.81 -10.78
C VAL A 65 -1.00 8.61 -9.35
N LYS A 66 -1.92 8.36 -8.42
CA LYS A 66 -1.61 8.05 -7.03
C LYS A 66 -2.17 6.68 -6.68
N ILE A 67 -1.31 5.77 -6.24
CA ILE A 67 -1.69 4.46 -5.73
C ILE A 67 -1.40 4.43 -4.24
N THR A 68 -2.42 4.17 -3.44
CA THR A 68 -2.31 4.11 -1.97
C THR A 68 -2.70 2.73 -1.48
N LEU A 69 -1.78 2.09 -0.76
CA LEU A 69 -1.98 0.84 -0.05
C LEU A 69 -2.28 1.15 1.41
N GLN A 70 -3.48 0.83 1.87
CA GLN A 70 -3.81 0.84 3.28
C GLN A 70 -3.42 -0.51 3.89
N TYR A 71 -2.76 -0.49 5.04
CA TYR A 71 -2.28 -1.71 5.67
C TYR A 71 -2.45 -1.70 7.20
N ARG A 72 -2.45 -2.89 7.77
CA ARG A 72 -2.21 -3.15 9.20
C ARG A 72 -1.11 -4.20 9.35
N CYS A 73 -0.38 -4.21 10.46
CA CYS A 73 0.48 -5.34 10.82
C CYS A 73 -0.01 -6.03 12.10
N GLU A 74 0.50 -7.22 12.40
CA GLU A 74 0.11 -7.98 13.60
C GLU A 74 0.47 -7.29 14.93
N ASN A 75 1.43 -6.35 14.90
CA ASN A 75 1.77 -5.49 16.05
C ASN A 75 0.80 -4.30 16.24
N GLY A 76 -0.28 -4.22 15.46
CA GLY A 76 -1.31 -3.17 15.60
C GLY A 76 -1.05 -1.88 14.82
N HIS A 77 0.14 -1.68 14.24
CA HIS A 77 0.40 -0.50 13.41
C HIS A 77 -0.49 -0.45 12.18
N VAL A 78 -1.10 0.70 11.93
CA VAL A 78 -1.91 0.99 10.75
C VAL A 78 -1.29 2.16 10.00
N GLY A 79 -1.33 2.11 8.67
CA GLY A 79 -0.87 3.23 7.87
C GLY A 79 -1.19 3.08 6.40
N GLU A 80 -0.63 4.01 5.64
CA GLU A 80 -0.79 4.10 4.20
C GLU A 80 0.58 4.22 3.55
N ILE A 81 0.84 3.42 2.52
CA ILE A 81 2.00 3.56 1.64
C ILE A 81 1.49 4.10 0.32
N THR A 82 2.01 5.24 -0.12
CA THR A 82 1.56 5.92 -1.33
C THR A 82 2.67 5.98 -2.36
N LEU A 83 2.36 5.52 -3.57
CA LEU A 83 3.16 5.71 -4.77
C LEU A 83 2.52 6.80 -5.63
N GLN A 84 3.27 7.84 -5.94
CA GLN A 84 2.86 8.89 -6.85
C GLN A 84 3.73 8.88 -8.11
N PHE A 85 3.07 8.82 -9.26
CA PHE A 85 3.71 8.78 -10.58
C PHE A 85 3.55 10.14 -11.25
N HIS A 86 4.64 10.87 -11.45
CA HIS A 86 4.63 12.19 -12.06
C HIS A 86 5.92 12.45 -12.85
N GLU A 87 5.79 12.84 -14.12
CA GLU A 87 6.91 13.22 -15.00
C GLU A 87 8.04 12.18 -15.11
N GLY A 88 7.67 10.90 -15.13
CA GLY A 88 8.64 9.79 -15.19
C GLY A 88 9.29 9.43 -13.86
N CYS A 89 8.97 10.15 -12.79
CA CYS A 89 9.41 9.85 -11.42
C CYS A 89 8.34 9.09 -10.64
N VAL A 90 8.79 8.26 -9.71
CA VAL A 90 7.93 7.59 -8.72
C VAL A 90 8.35 8.06 -7.33
N PHE A 91 7.42 8.70 -6.64
CA PHE A 91 7.60 9.14 -5.26
C PHE A 91 6.92 8.15 -4.32
N LEU A 92 7.63 7.75 -3.27
CA LEU A 92 7.13 6.85 -2.23
C LEU A 92 6.98 7.63 -0.93
N SER A 93 5.81 7.56 -0.31
CA SER A 93 5.57 8.14 1.01
C SER A 93 4.82 7.17 1.92
N HIS A 94 4.96 7.38 3.23
CA HIS A 94 4.28 6.60 4.25
C HIS A 94 3.62 7.55 5.25
N THR A 95 2.37 7.27 5.58
CA THR A 95 1.61 8.00 6.60
C THR A 95 1.10 7.02 7.65
N VAL A 96 1.38 7.32 8.91
CA VAL A 96 0.84 6.54 10.04
C VAL A 96 -0.60 7.00 10.29
N SER A 97 -1.50 6.03 10.44
CA SER A 97 -2.90 6.31 10.78
C SER A 97 -3.15 5.95 12.25
N PRO A 98 -4.09 6.62 12.93
CA PRO A 98 -4.53 6.18 14.24
C PRO A 98 -5.10 4.76 14.17
N GLU A 99 -4.86 3.96 15.22
CA GLU A 99 -5.36 2.60 15.28
C GLU A 99 -6.87 2.54 15.04
N THR A 100 -7.28 1.74 14.07
CA THR A 100 -8.69 1.53 13.74
C THR A 100 -9.03 0.06 13.92
N LYS A 101 -9.96 -0.22 14.83
CA LYS A 101 -10.48 -1.58 15.04
C LYS A 101 -11.34 -2.01 13.84
N GLY A 102 -11.26 -3.28 13.47
CA GLY A 102 -12.17 -3.89 12.48
C GLY A 102 -11.76 -3.72 11.02
N LEU A 103 -10.48 -3.43 10.74
CA LEU A 103 -9.95 -3.49 9.37
C LEU A 103 -9.91 -4.94 8.89
N GLN A 104 -10.54 -5.20 7.75
CA GLN A 104 -10.56 -6.51 7.11
C GLN A 104 -9.55 -6.54 5.96
N ASP A 105 -8.90 -7.68 5.78
CA ASP A 105 -7.90 -7.88 4.74
C ASP A 105 -8.57 -7.84 3.37
N ILE A 106 -7.88 -7.32 2.35
CA ILE A 106 -8.42 -7.11 1.02
C ILE A 106 -8.78 -8.42 0.32
N TRP A 107 -8.06 -9.50 0.64
CA TRP A 107 -8.36 -10.85 0.16
C TRP A 107 -9.42 -11.52 1.04
N ARG A 108 -10.17 -12.42 0.41
CA ARG A 108 -11.04 -13.37 1.10
C ARG A 108 -10.38 -14.73 0.97
N ASP A 109 -10.30 -15.46 2.08
CA ASP A 109 -9.98 -16.88 2.06
C ASP A 109 -11.11 -17.67 1.37
#